data_AF-A0A658NNQ0-F1
#
_entry.id   AF-A0A658NNQ0-F1
#
_cell.length_a   1.000
_cell.length_b   1.000
_cell.length_c   1.000
_cell.angle_alpha   90.00
_cell.angle_beta   90.00
_cell.angle_gamma   90.00
#
_symmetry.space_group_name_H-M   'P 1'
#
loop_
_entity.id
_entity.type
_entity.pdbx_description
1 polymer ?
#
loop_
_entity_poly.entity_id
_entity_poly.type
_entity_poly.pdbx_seq_one_letter_code
_entity_poly.pdbx_strand_id
1 'polypeptide(L)'
;FIGRGTSLRDYQRLKAALDRLQSTTVATSIRETTGRRLHRFSWINEWKELADASRTPLGSELILPDWFYGGVLDAALVLTIDPAYFRLTGG
;
A
#
# COMPACT_ATOMS: atom_id res chain seq x y z
N PHE A 1 -13.68 12.00 1.64
CA PHE A 1 -12.82 11.65 0.49
C PHE A 1 -11.63 12.60 0.51
N ILE A 2 -10.39 12.09 0.45
CA ILE A 2 -9.10 12.78 0.72
C ILE A 2 -8.73 13.97 -0.20
N GLY A 3 -9.68 14.54 -0.94
CA GLY A 3 -9.47 15.75 -1.76
C GLY A 3 -8.43 15.60 -2.88
N ARG A 4 -8.05 14.37 -3.25
CA ARG A 4 -7.10 14.15 -4.34
C ARG A 4 -7.76 14.49 -5.67
N GLY A 5 -7.09 15.31 -6.48
CA GLY A 5 -7.51 15.56 -7.86
C GLY A 5 -7.43 14.28 -8.69
N THR A 6 -8.19 14.23 -9.77
CA THR A 6 -8.09 13.18 -10.80
C THR A 6 -7.08 13.56 -11.90
N SER A 7 -6.15 14.46 -11.56
CA SER A 7 -5.18 14.99 -12.52
C SER A 7 -4.16 13.92 -12.91
N LEU A 8 -3.59 14.05 -14.11
CA LEU A 8 -2.49 13.19 -14.58
C LEU A 8 -1.34 13.11 -13.56
N ARG A 9 -1.07 14.21 -12.85
CA ARG A 9 -0.02 14.29 -11.83
C ARG A 9 -0.32 13.40 -10.63
N ASP A 10 -1.56 13.37 -10.18
CA ASP A 10 -1.98 12.54 -9.03
C ASP A 10 -1.91 11.06 -9.41
N TYR A 11 -2.23 10.74 -10.67
CA TYR A 11 -2.07 9.38 -11.20
C TYR A 11 -0.61 8.94 -11.29
N GLN A 12 0.29 9.80 -11.76
CA GLN A 12 1.73 9.54 -11.74
C GLN A 12 2.28 9.35 -10.33
N ARG A 13 1.80 10.15 -9.37
CA ARG A 13 2.16 10.02 -7.95
C ARG A 13 1.70 8.70 -7.36
N LEU A 14 0.50 8.24 -7.74
CA LEU A 14 -0.01 6.93 -7.32
C LEU A 14 0.91 5.81 -7.82
N LYS A 15 1.28 5.82 -9.11
CA LYS A 15 2.20 4.83 -9.69
C LYS A 15 3.54 4.80 -8.95
N ALA A 16 4.15 5.97 -8.77
CA ALA A 16 5.41 6.08 -8.05
C ALA A 16 5.31 5.58 -6.59
N ALA A 17 4.15 5.72 -5.96
CA ALA A 17 3.93 5.17 -4.62
C ALA A 17 3.80 3.64 -4.63
N LEU A 18 3.11 3.06 -5.62
CA LEU A 18 2.99 1.60 -5.79
C LEU A 18 4.36 0.96 -6.07
N ASP A 19 5.16 1.57 -6.95
CA ASP A 19 6.54 1.14 -7.23
C ASP A 19 7.38 1.10 -5.96
N ARG A 20 7.30 2.17 -5.14
CA ARG A 20 8.03 2.24 -3.87
C ARG A 20 7.55 1.18 -2.89
N LEU A 21 6.25 0.94 -2.79
CA LEU A 21 5.69 -0.07 -1.89
C LEU A 21 6.13 -1.48 -2.29
N GLN A 22 6.17 -1.78 -3.59
CA GLN A 22 6.67 -3.05 -4.10
C GLN A 22 8.18 -3.21 -3.87
N SER A 23 8.97 -2.13 -4.00
CA SER A 23 10.42 -2.17 -3.78
C SER A 23 10.83 -2.12 -2.31
N THR A 24 9.91 -1.80 -1.39
CA THR A 24 10.22 -1.68 0.04
C THR A 24 10.15 -3.03 0.71
N THR A 25 11.28 -3.50 1.23
CA THR A 25 11.36 -4.67 2.10
C THR A 25 11.52 -4.24 3.55
N VAL A 26 10.65 -4.74 4.42
CA VAL A 26 10.74 -4.56 5.88
C VAL A 26 11.32 -5.83 6.49
N ALA A 27 12.32 -5.68 7.36
CA ALA A 27 12.87 -6.77 8.16
C ALA A 27 12.48 -6.57 9.63
N THR A 28 11.91 -7.59 10.26
CA THR A 28 11.51 -7.51 11.68
C THR A 28 11.80 -8.79 12.45
N SER A 29 11.98 -8.65 13.76
CA SER A 29 12.06 -9.74 14.75
C SER A 29 10.86 -9.76 15.72
N ILE A 30 9.87 -8.87 15.55
CA ILE A 30 8.79 -8.60 16.52
C ILE A 30 7.94 -9.84 16.90
N ARG A 31 7.96 -10.91 16.10
CA ARG A 31 7.23 -12.17 16.36
C ARG A 31 8.13 -13.40 16.45
N GLU A 32 9.43 -13.21 16.65
CA GLU A 32 10.36 -14.33 16.70
C GLU A 32 10.58 -14.82 18.14
N THR A 33 10.02 -15.99 18.47
CA THR A 33 10.12 -16.59 19.82
C THR A 33 11.42 -17.39 20.03
N THR A 34 12.16 -17.73 18.96
CA THR A 34 13.30 -18.67 18.99
C THR A 34 14.64 -18.11 18.48
N GLY A 35 14.69 -16.82 18.12
CA GLY A 35 15.90 -15.98 18.16
C GLY A 35 16.96 -16.12 17.04
N ARG A 36 16.64 -16.58 15.83
CA ARG A 36 17.60 -16.69 14.71
C ARG A 36 17.12 -16.36 13.29
N ARG A 37 15.93 -15.78 13.08
CA ARG A 37 15.35 -15.57 11.75
C ARG A 37 14.64 -14.22 11.64
N LEU A 38 15.35 -13.27 11.06
CA LEU A 38 14.76 -12.03 10.53
C LEU A 38 13.74 -12.40 9.44
N HIS A 39 12.47 -12.10 9.68
CA HIS A 39 11.46 -12.22 8.64
C HIS A 39 11.50 -10.96 7.78
N ARG A 40 11.74 -11.15 6.48
CA ARG A 40 11.70 -10.09 5.48
C ARG A 40 10.39 -10.20 4.70
N PHE A 41 9.69 -9.08 4.54
CA PHE A 41 8.45 -9.03 3.80
C PHE A 41 8.35 -7.72 3.00
N SER A 42 7.64 -7.75 1.89
CA SER A 42 7.25 -6.57 1.12
C SER A 42 5.81 -6.17 1.42
N TRP A 43 5.43 -4.94 1.07
CA TRP A 43 4.06 -4.43 1.22
C TRP A 43 3.12 -4.89 0.11
N ILE A 44 3.65 -5.04 -1.10
CA ILE A 44 2.92 -5.46 -2.31
C ILE A 44 3.74 -6.56 -2.99
N ASN A 45 3.09 -7.64 -3.40
CA ASN A 45 3.75 -8.69 -4.19
C ASN A 45 3.83 -8.27 -5.66
N GLU A 46 2.71 -7.79 -6.20
CA GLU A 46 2.59 -7.37 -7.60
C GLU A 46 1.58 -6.24 -7.74
N TRP A 47 1.79 -5.35 -8.70
CA TRP A 47 0.76 -4.42 -9.14
C TRP A 47 0.83 -4.25 -10.66
N LYS A 48 -0.33 -4.00 -11.27
CA LYS A 48 -0.48 -3.78 -12.71
C LYS A 48 -1.39 -2.60 -12.99
N GLU A 49 -1.07 -1.86 -14.04
CA GLU A 49 -1.95 -0.85 -14.59
C GLU A 49 -2.91 -1.49 -15.60
N LEU A 50 -4.19 -1.19 -15.46
CA LEU A 50 -5.18 -1.50 -16.48
C LEU A 50 -5.36 -0.27 -17.36
N ALA A 51 -5.01 -0.39 -18.64
CA ALA A 51 -5.24 0.65 -19.63
C ALA A 51 -6.07 0.10 -20.79
N ASP A 52 -6.93 0.93 -21.37
CA ASP A 52 -7.65 0.59 -22.60
C ASP A 52 -6.72 0.58 -23.83
N ALA A 53 -7.25 0.18 -24.98
CA ALA A 53 -6.50 0.18 -26.25
C ALA A 53 -5.98 1.57 -26.66
N SER A 54 -6.56 2.64 -26.10
CA SER A 54 -6.16 4.04 -26.30
C SER A 54 -5.21 4.57 -25.21
N ARG A 55 -4.69 3.68 -24.34
CA ARG A 55 -3.83 4.00 -23.18
C ARG A 55 -4.50 4.88 -22.12
N THR A 56 -5.83 4.93 -22.09
CA THR A 56 -6.58 5.55 -21.00
C THR A 56 -6.53 4.63 -19.78
N PRO A 57 -6.08 5.12 -18.62
CA PRO A 57 -6.04 4.30 -17.41
C PRO A 57 -7.46 3.99 -16.92
N LEU A 58 -7.81 2.70 -16.89
CA LEU A 58 -9.09 2.17 -16.41
C LEU A 58 -9.02 1.82 -14.91
N GLY A 59 -7.83 1.54 -14.39
CA GLY A 59 -7.65 1.16 -12.99
C GLY A 59 -6.27 0.60 -12.67
N SER A 60 -6.15 -0.01 -11.50
CA SER A 60 -4.94 -0.71 -11.06
C SER A 60 -5.32 -1.98 -10.29
N GLU A 61 -4.62 -3.06 -10.59
CA GLU A 61 -4.75 -4.34 -9.90
C GLU A 61 -3.57 -4.51 -8.94
N LEU A 62 -3.82 -5.06 -7.75
CA LEU A 62 -2.81 -5.28 -6.73
C LEU A 62 -2.92 -6.70 -6.19
N ILE A 63 -1.78 -7.38 -6.07
CA ILE A 63 -1.64 -8.63 -5.35
C ILE A 63 -0.98 -8.32 -4.02
N LEU A 64 -1.73 -8.49 -2.95
CA LEU A 64 -1.24 -8.30 -1.59
C LEU A 64 -0.59 -9.59 -1.08
N PRO A 65 0.46 -9.49 -0.25
CA PRO A 65 0.97 -10.63 0.49
C PRO A 65 -0.07 -11.15 1.50
N ASP A 66 -0.11 -12.47 1.69
CA ASP A 66 -1.06 -13.13 2.61
C ASP A 66 -0.99 -12.60 4.04
N TRP A 67 0.22 -12.32 4.54
CA TRP A 67 0.41 -11.78 5.90
C TRP A 67 -0.27 -10.42 6.07
N PHE A 68 -0.25 -9.58 5.03
CA PHE A 68 -0.83 -8.24 5.07
C PHE A 68 -2.35 -8.32 4.98
N TYR A 69 -2.86 -9.13 4.06
CA TYR A 69 -4.29 -9.39 3.93
C TYR A 69 -4.88 -9.96 5.22
N GLY A 70 -4.24 -10.99 5.79
CA GLY A 70 -4.63 -11.55 7.08
C GLY A 70 -4.59 -10.51 8.19
N GLY A 71 -3.50 -9.73 8.29
CA GLY A 71 -3.36 -8.69 9.31
C GLY A 71 -4.42 -7.58 9.24
N VAL A 72 -4.89 -7.23 8.03
CA VAL A 72 -5.97 -6.25 7.84
C VAL A 72 -7.33 -6.83 8.25
N LEU A 73 -7.60 -8.09 7.90
CA LEU A 73 -8.88 -8.73 8.21
C LEU A 73 -9.04 -9.07 9.69
N ASP A 74 -7.97 -9.51 10.36
CA ASP A 74 -8.05 -10.04 11.73
C ASP A 74 -8.19 -8.94 12.80
N ALA A 75 -8.24 -7.66 12.40
CA ALA A 75 -8.49 -6.44 13.20
C ALA A 75 -7.62 -6.23 14.47
N ALA A 76 -6.74 -7.17 14.83
CA ALA A 76 -6.14 -7.19 16.16
C ALA A 76 -5.07 -6.10 16.38
N LEU A 77 -4.54 -5.47 15.32
CA LEU A 77 -3.42 -4.52 15.43
C LEU A 77 -3.44 -3.38 14.40
N VAL A 78 -4.50 -3.23 13.61
CA VAL A 78 -4.58 -2.10 12.65
C VAL A 78 -5.06 -0.86 13.38
N LEU A 79 -4.13 0.07 13.63
CA LEU A 79 -4.47 1.39 14.12
C LEU A 79 -5.31 2.11 13.05
N THR A 80 -6.57 2.39 13.38
CA THR A 80 -7.46 3.14 12.50
C THR A 80 -7.19 4.62 12.65
N ILE A 81 -6.99 5.32 11.54
CA ILE A 81 -6.86 6.78 11.54
C ILE A 81 -8.24 7.42 11.45
N ASP A 82 -8.50 8.42 12.29
CA ASP A 82 -9.76 9.17 12.22
C ASP A 82 -9.87 9.88 10.85
N PRO A 83 -11.00 9.76 10.13
CA PRO A 83 -11.18 10.42 8.82
C PRO A 83 -10.97 11.94 8.84
N ALA A 84 -11.13 12.61 9.99
CA ALA A 84 -10.85 14.02 10.18
C ALA A 84 -9.38 14.39 9.95
N TYR A 85 -8.45 13.44 10.16
CA TYR A 85 -7.03 13.64 9.89
C TYR A 85 -6.78 14.09 8.45
N PHE A 86 -7.53 13.55 7.50
CA PHE A 86 -7.40 13.85 6.08
C PHE A 86 -7.96 15.21 5.67
N ARG A 87 -8.65 15.91 6.58
CA ARG A 87 -9.12 17.28 6.37
C ARG A 87 -8.13 18.32 6.87
N LEU A 88 -7.04 17.91 7.51
CA LEU A 88 -5.99 18.82 7.94
C LEU A 88 -5.28 19.39 6.72
N THR A 89 -5.37 20.71 6.54
CA THR A 89 -4.74 21.46 5.44
C THR A 89 -3.43 22.14 5.85
N GLY A 90 -2.99 21.96 7.10
CA GLY A 90 -1.80 22.60 7.66
C GLY A 90 -0.70 21.57 7.95
N GLY A 91 0.44 21.76 7.30
CA GLY A 91 1.68 20.99 7.44
C GLY A 91 2.77 21.57 6.55
#